data_AF-A0ABD2MJH9-F1
#
_entry.id   AF-A0ABD2MJH9-F1
#
_cell.length_a   1.000
_cell.length_b   1.000
_cell.length_c   1.000
_cell.angle_alpha   90.00
_cell.angle_beta   90.00
_cell.angle_gamma   90.00
#
_symmetry.space_group_name_H-M   'P 1'
#
loop_
_entity.id
_entity.type
_entity.pdbx_description
1 polymer ?
#
loop_
_entity_poly.entity_id
_entity_poly.type
_entity_poly.pdbx_seq_one_letter_code
_entity_poly.pdbx_strand_id
1 'polypeptide(L)'
;MSNEWKKPIPSLFTLSLDYVVDNLHVFSKDCDCLNYLPSGIKDKLLKRLTISSYFWKKLDFKKTFHSVVHAEVKKIDLTSVYVDDELLRVLEICKGLETVHLLRIGTHNISKTGIMSFLKCLSQLQFLQVRNCDVVDDTVLECISENCRKLSALDIGGCTKVSDNGINCLKKIKGIRCLTLSKTQITNDGLINFIQGANGAILRELKIDNCKNISEQGLLAITKYCPNLEILIFFNCSTGRDGTTFILEESNLKNLRQLTWTFSW
;
A
#
# COMPACT_ATOMS: atom_id res chain seq x y z
N MET A 1 -12.09 -5.44 -35.46
CA MET A 1 -12.67 -4.10 -35.22
C MET A 1 -13.07 -4.05 -33.75
N SER A 2 -12.37 -3.23 -32.97
CA SER A 2 -12.40 -3.22 -31.50
C SER A 2 -13.68 -2.59 -30.94
N ASN A 3 -14.18 -3.17 -29.84
CA ASN A 3 -15.35 -2.74 -29.06
C ASN A 3 -15.11 -1.40 -28.31
N GLU A 4 -14.75 -0.32 -29.00
CA GLU A 4 -14.47 0.99 -28.38
C GLU A 4 -15.73 1.79 -27.99
N TRP A 5 -16.93 1.32 -28.37
CA TRP A 5 -18.18 2.08 -28.26
C TRP A 5 -18.98 1.86 -26.96
N LYS A 6 -18.41 1.22 -25.94
CA LYS A 6 -19.08 1.00 -24.63
C LYS A 6 -18.48 1.83 -23.50
N LYS A 7 -18.03 3.06 -23.75
CA LYS A 7 -17.77 4.00 -22.65
C LYS A 7 -19.08 4.68 -22.26
N PRO A 8 -19.54 4.57 -21.00
CA PRO A 8 -20.76 5.23 -20.56
C PRO A 8 -20.62 6.75 -20.73
N ILE A 9 -21.67 7.39 -21.25
CA ILE A 9 -21.73 8.85 -21.38
C ILE A 9 -21.65 9.43 -19.95
N PRO A 10 -20.69 10.33 -19.66
CA PRO A 10 -20.59 10.95 -18.35
C PRO A 10 -21.87 11.73 -18.03
N SER A 11 -22.36 11.64 -16.80
CA SER A 11 -23.50 12.46 -16.37
C SER A 11 -23.16 13.95 -16.45
N LEU A 12 -24.17 14.81 -16.58
CA LEU A 12 -23.98 16.25 -16.54
C LEU A 12 -23.21 16.67 -15.28
N PHE A 13 -23.47 16.03 -14.13
CA PHE A 13 -22.72 16.28 -12.91
C PHE A 13 -21.23 15.96 -13.05
N THR A 14 -20.88 14.84 -13.70
CA THR A 14 -19.47 14.49 -13.97
C THR A 14 -18.83 15.49 -14.92
N LEU A 15 -19.52 15.89 -15.99
CA LEU A 15 -19.01 16.90 -16.93
C LEU A 15 -18.83 18.27 -16.26
N SER A 16 -19.79 18.71 -15.45
CA SER A 16 -19.69 19.96 -14.70
C SER A 16 -18.56 19.92 -13.68
N LEU A 17 -18.37 18.78 -13.01
CA LEU A 17 -17.27 18.63 -12.07
C LEU A 17 -15.92 18.63 -12.78
N ASP A 18 -15.79 17.90 -13.88
CA ASP A 18 -14.57 17.89 -14.69
C ASP A 18 -14.28 19.31 -15.21
N TYR A 19 -15.30 20.05 -15.67
CA TYR A 19 -15.14 21.46 -16.05
C TYR A 19 -14.68 22.34 -14.90
N VAL A 20 -15.29 22.20 -13.70
CA VAL A 20 -14.86 22.96 -12.51
C VAL A 20 -13.42 22.63 -12.16
N VAL A 21 -13.05 21.35 -12.10
CA VAL A 21 -11.68 20.88 -11.82
C VAL A 21 -10.68 21.51 -12.78
N ASP A 22 -10.94 21.39 -14.08
CA ASP A 22 -10.05 21.86 -15.14
C ASP A 22 -9.90 23.39 -15.15
N ASN A 23 -10.92 24.10 -14.65
CA ASN A 23 -10.96 25.55 -14.62
C ASN A 23 -10.85 26.13 -13.20
N LEU A 24 -10.42 25.35 -12.20
CA LEU A 24 -10.29 25.83 -10.81
C LEU A 24 -9.39 27.07 -10.71
N HIS A 25 -8.33 27.14 -11.51
CA HIS A 25 -7.45 28.31 -11.63
C HIS A 25 -8.16 29.59 -12.10
N VAL A 26 -9.31 29.47 -12.78
CA VAL A 26 -10.15 30.60 -13.21
C VAL A 26 -11.05 31.06 -12.08
N PHE A 27 -11.54 30.13 -11.26
CA PHE A 27 -12.50 30.41 -10.18
C PHE A 27 -11.85 30.78 -8.85
N SER A 28 -10.63 30.30 -8.58
CA SER A 28 -9.96 30.49 -7.31
C SER A 28 -8.59 31.15 -7.51
N LYS A 29 -8.54 32.48 -7.38
CA LYS A 29 -7.28 33.12 -6.94
C LYS A 29 -6.95 32.71 -5.50
N ASP A 30 -7.98 32.37 -4.70
CA ASP A 30 -7.87 31.81 -3.36
C ASP A 30 -8.75 30.56 -3.22
N CYS A 31 -8.15 29.43 -2.84
CA CYS A 31 -8.83 28.12 -2.69
C CYS A 31 -9.89 28.06 -1.57
N ASP A 32 -10.22 29.19 -0.94
CA ASP A 32 -11.09 29.24 0.25
C ASP A 32 -12.52 28.80 -0.06
N CYS A 33 -12.99 29.00 -1.29
CA CYS A 33 -14.31 28.52 -1.72
C CYS A 33 -14.44 27.00 -1.65
N LEU A 34 -13.33 26.26 -1.76
CA LEU A 34 -13.32 24.80 -1.68
C LEU A 34 -13.66 24.29 -0.27
N ASN A 35 -13.39 25.10 0.76
CA ASN A 35 -13.66 24.73 2.15
C ASN A 35 -15.16 24.50 2.39
N TYR A 36 -16.03 25.20 1.67
CA TYR A 36 -17.49 25.12 1.81
C TYR A 36 -18.14 24.00 1.00
N LEU A 37 -17.37 23.27 0.18
CA LEU A 37 -17.92 22.20 -0.63
C LEU A 37 -18.34 20.99 0.23
N PRO A 38 -19.48 20.35 -0.07
CA PRO A 38 -19.88 19.08 0.53
C PRO A 38 -18.81 17.99 0.35
N SER A 39 -18.73 17.04 1.30
CA SER A 39 -17.76 15.94 1.29
C SER A 39 -17.79 15.14 -0.01
N GLY A 40 -18.97 14.81 -0.54
CA GLY A 40 -19.08 14.07 -1.80
C GLY A 40 -18.49 14.79 -3.03
N ILE A 41 -18.42 16.12 -3.02
CA ILE A 41 -17.73 16.89 -4.08
C ILE A 41 -16.22 16.90 -3.79
N LYS A 42 -15.84 17.14 -2.53
CA LYS A 42 -14.45 17.11 -2.09
C LYS A 42 -13.76 15.77 -2.37
N ASP A 43 -14.43 14.64 -2.16
CA ASP A 43 -13.91 13.31 -2.46
C ASP A 43 -13.55 13.15 -3.95
N LYS A 44 -14.41 13.64 -4.83
CA LYS A 44 -14.16 13.58 -6.28
C LYS A 44 -13.02 14.52 -6.70
N LEU A 45 -12.97 15.72 -6.11
CA LEU A 45 -11.87 16.65 -6.29
C LEU A 45 -10.55 16.04 -5.81
N LEU A 46 -10.52 15.49 -4.60
CA LEU A 46 -9.36 14.83 -4.01
C LEU A 46 -8.87 13.67 -4.88
N LYS A 47 -9.79 12.83 -5.39
CA LYS A 47 -9.42 11.74 -6.32
C LYS A 47 -8.80 12.26 -7.62
N ARG A 48 -9.32 13.35 -8.19
CA ARG A 48 -8.71 13.97 -9.38
C ARG A 48 -7.37 14.63 -9.06
N LEU A 49 -7.28 15.25 -7.88
CA LEU A 49 -6.10 15.93 -7.37
C LEU A 49 -4.90 14.99 -7.29
N THR A 50 -5.13 13.75 -6.87
CA THR A 50 -4.04 12.81 -6.62
C THR A 50 -3.67 11.89 -7.77
N ILE A 51 -4.49 11.81 -8.83
CA ILE A 51 -4.23 10.95 -10.01
C ILE A 51 -3.33 11.63 -11.06
N SER A 52 -3.42 12.94 -11.24
CA SER A 52 -2.72 13.60 -12.34
C SER A 52 -2.24 14.99 -11.96
N SER A 53 -0.93 15.13 -11.87
CA SER A 53 -0.24 16.41 -11.65
C SER A 53 -0.43 17.40 -12.81
N TYR A 54 -0.88 16.94 -13.98
CA TYR A 54 -1.12 17.78 -15.16
C TYR A 54 -2.13 18.89 -14.88
N PHE A 55 -3.24 18.56 -14.22
CA PHE A 55 -4.34 19.50 -13.99
C PHE A 55 -3.96 20.63 -13.02
N TRP A 56 -2.94 20.42 -12.19
CA TRP A 56 -2.62 21.30 -11.05
C TRP A 56 -1.36 22.12 -11.25
N LYS A 57 -0.72 22.08 -12.43
CA LYS A 57 0.48 22.91 -12.72
C LYS A 57 0.24 24.42 -12.52
N LYS A 58 -1.01 24.87 -12.59
CA LYS A 58 -1.42 26.27 -12.42
C LYS A 58 -1.96 26.60 -11.02
N LEU A 59 -2.04 25.61 -10.11
CA LEU A 59 -2.62 25.75 -8.78
C LEU A 59 -1.59 25.36 -7.72
N ASP A 60 -1.70 25.99 -6.54
CA ASP A 60 -0.95 25.52 -5.38
C ASP A 60 -1.55 24.20 -4.90
N PHE A 61 -0.83 23.11 -5.19
CA PHE A 61 -1.25 21.76 -4.82
C PHE A 61 -1.46 21.61 -3.32
N LYS A 62 -0.56 22.15 -2.48
CA LYS A 62 -0.65 22.00 -1.02
C LYS A 62 -1.85 22.75 -0.46
N LYS A 63 -2.04 24.01 -0.88
CA LYS A 63 -3.20 24.81 -0.45
C LYS A 63 -4.51 24.15 -0.89
N THR A 64 -4.56 23.67 -2.13
CA THR A 64 -5.75 22.98 -2.66
C THR A 64 -6.03 21.69 -1.90
N PHE A 65 -4.99 20.87 -1.67
CA PHE A 65 -5.09 19.61 -0.93
C PHE A 65 -5.62 19.83 0.48
N HIS A 66 -5.10 20.82 1.19
CA HIS A 66 -5.58 21.20 2.51
C HIS A 66 -7.08 21.55 2.54
N SER A 67 -7.59 22.24 1.52
CA SER A 67 -9.01 22.63 1.45
C SER A 67 -9.96 21.49 1.11
N VAL A 68 -9.51 20.52 0.31
CA VAL A 68 -10.35 19.39 -0.14
C VAL A 68 -10.29 18.18 0.77
N VAL A 69 -9.24 18.01 1.58
CA VAL A 69 -9.20 16.93 2.56
C VAL A 69 -10.21 17.20 3.69
N HIS A 70 -10.93 16.16 4.12
CA HIS A 70 -11.90 16.24 5.22
C HIS A 70 -11.94 14.93 6.02
N ALA A 71 -12.50 14.99 7.23
CA ALA A 71 -12.46 13.87 8.19
C ALA A 71 -13.15 12.57 7.74
N GLU A 72 -14.12 12.67 6.81
CA GLU A 72 -14.87 11.52 6.27
C GLU A 72 -14.10 10.74 5.18
N VAL A 73 -12.93 11.21 4.76
CA VAL A 73 -12.12 10.52 3.74
C VAL A 73 -11.72 9.13 4.23
N LYS A 74 -12.13 8.10 3.48
CA LYS A 74 -11.85 6.69 3.79
C LYS A 74 -10.69 6.11 2.98
N LYS A 75 -10.44 6.65 1.80
CA LYS A 75 -9.44 6.10 0.87
C LYS A 75 -8.66 7.24 0.27
N ILE A 76 -7.34 7.11 0.29
CA ILE A 76 -6.47 8.05 -0.40
C ILE A 76 -5.40 7.31 -1.18
N ASP A 77 -5.24 7.75 -2.42
CA ASP A 77 -4.18 7.29 -3.30
C ASP A 77 -3.28 8.48 -3.55
N LEU A 78 -2.01 8.39 -3.14
CA LEU A 78 -1.00 9.43 -3.30
C LEU A 78 0.18 8.92 -4.13
N THR A 79 -0.03 7.85 -4.92
CA THR A 79 1.04 7.19 -5.68
C THR A 79 1.64 8.07 -6.78
N SER A 80 0.90 9.06 -7.25
CA SER A 80 1.28 9.94 -8.37
C SER A 80 1.56 11.38 -7.95
N VAL A 81 1.65 11.64 -6.64
CA VAL A 81 1.92 12.98 -6.09
C VAL A 81 3.16 12.99 -5.21
N TYR A 82 3.75 14.17 -5.10
CA TYR A 82 4.83 14.41 -4.17
C TYR A 82 4.28 14.50 -2.74
N VAL A 83 4.81 13.68 -1.83
CA VAL A 83 4.38 13.61 -0.43
C VAL A 83 5.54 14.02 0.47
N ASP A 84 5.27 14.94 1.39
CA ASP A 84 6.15 15.36 2.47
C ASP A 84 5.42 15.33 3.81
N ASP A 85 6.15 15.62 4.89
CA ASP A 85 5.58 15.61 6.25
C ASP A 85 4.42 16.60 6.46
N GLU A 86 4.43 17.72 5.75
CA GLU A 86 3.35 18.70 5.81
C GLU A 86 2.06 18.12 5.23
N LEU A 87 2.15 17.48 4.06
CA LEU A 87 1.01 16.80 3.45
C LEU A 87 0.48 15.66 4.31
N LEU A 88 1.37 14.86 4.93
CA LEU A 88 0.97 13.80 5.84
C LEU A 88 0.24 14.36 7.08
N ARG A 89 0.67 15.51 7.61
CA ARG A 89 0.02 16.16 8.75
C ARG A 89 -1.42 16.59 8.43
N VAL A 90 -1.69 17.05 7.21
CA VAL A 90 -3.06 17.37 6.78
C VAL A 90 -3.98 16.15 6.87
N LEU A 91 -3.45 14.95 6.60
CA LEU A 91 -4.22 13.71 6.63
C LEU A 91 -4.48 13.15 8.03
N GLU A 92 -3.86 13.71 9.08
CA GLU A 92 -4.13 13.32 10.47
C GLU A 92 -5.59 13.61 10.89
N ILE A 93 -6.28 14.51 10.18
CA ILE A 93 -7.72 14.77 10.39
C ILE A 93 -8.59 13.58 9.95
N CYS A 94 -8.10 12.73 9.05
CA CYS A 94 -8.82 11.60 8.46
C CYS A 94 -8.74 10.35 9.36
N LYS A 95 -9.31 10.43 10.57
CA LYS A 95 -9.28 9.30 11.54
C LYS A 95 -10.01 8.05 11.05
N GLY A 96 -10.90 8.20 10.06
CA GLY A 96 -11.65 7.11 9.42
C GLY A 96 -10.97 6.49 8.20
N LEU A 97 -9.69 6.77 7.95
CA LEU A 97 -8.98 6.27 6.77
C LEU A 97 -8.81 4.74 6.84
N GLU A 98 -9.32 4.05 5.83
CA GLU A 98 -9.32 2.59 5.69
C GLU A 98 -8.28 2.13 4.67
N THR A 99 -7.95 2.96 3.68
CA THR A 99 -7.04 2.62 2.57
C THR A 99 -6.07 3.76 2.26
N VAL A 100 -4.78 3.45 2.25
CA VAL A 100 -3.70 4.38 1.90
C VAL A 100 -2.79 3.76 0.87
N HIS A 101 -2.59 4.45 -0.25
CA HIS A 101 -1.54 4.12 -1.21
C HIS A 101 -0.47 5.22 -1.25
N LEU A 102 0.76 4.83 -0.95
CA LEU A 102 1.97 5.64 -1.03
C LEU A 102 2.98 4.88 -1.91
N LEU A 103 3.42 5.52 -2.99
CA LEU A 103 4.48 5.00 -3.85
C LEU A 103 5.60 6.03 -3.92
N ARG A 104 6.84 5.54 -3.94
CA ARG A 104 8.01 6.38 -4.19
C ARG A 104 8.00 6.96 -5.59
N ILE A 105 7.62 8.24 -5.67
CA ILE A 105 8.25 9.21 -6.56
C ILE A 105 8.58 10.43 -5.68
N GLY A 106 9.72 10.39 -4.96
CA GLY A 106 10.22 11.55 -4.20
C GLY A 106 10.40 11.42 -2.68
N THR A 107 10.63 10.22 -2.12
CA THR A 107 10.79 9.98 -0.66
C THR A 107 12.02 10.63 0.01
N HIS A 108 12.62 11.68 -0.57
CA HIS A 108 13.62 12.49 0.13
C HIS A 108 12.99 13.47 1.13
N ASN A 109 11.66 13.64 1.11
CA ASN A 109 10.97 14.65 1.93
C ASN A 109 10.01 14.13 3.01
N ILE A 110 9.80 12.81 3.09
CA ILE A 110 9.09 12.21 4.24
C ILE A 110 10.14 11.86 5.28
N SER A 111 9.96 12.32 6.52
CA SER A 111 10.79 11.90 7.65
C SER A 111 10.20 10.68 8.35
N LYS A 112 11.03 9.99 9.13
CA LYS A 112 10.57 8.87 9.98
C LYS A 112 9.51 9.34 10.98
N THR A 113 9.71 10.51 11.57
CA THR A 113 8.75 11.09 12.52
C THR A 113 7.44 11.44 11.84
N GLY A 114 7.49 12.00 10.62
CA GLY A 114 6.28 12.35 9.85
C GLY A 114 5.41 11.13 9.54
N ILE A 115 6.01 10.06 8.98
CA ILE A 115 5.25 8.84 8.67
C ILE A 115 4.72 8.15 9.94
N MET A 116 5.50 8.12 11.03
CA MET A 116 5.05 7.51 12.28
C MET A 116 3.90 8.30 12.92
N SER A 117 3.95 9.64 12.94
CA SER A 117 2.86 10.48 13.45
C SER A 117 1.57 10.26 12.66
N PHE A 118 1.67 10.24 11.33
CA PHE A 118 0.55 9.95 10.46
C PHE A 118 -0.07 8.57 10.77
N LEU A 119 0.74 7.51 10.85
CA LEU A 119 0.26 6.14 11.11
C LEU A 119 -0.37 5.96 12.49
N LYS A 120 0.07 6.72 13.52
CA LYS A 120 -0.53 6.67 14.86
C LYS A 120 -2.00 7.08 14.88
N CYS A 121 -2.44 7.90 13.93
CA CYS A 121 -3.82 8.37 13.85
C CYS A 121 -4.79 7.38 13.16
N LEU A 122 -4.29 6.33 12.50
CA LEU A 122 -5.06 5.51 11.56
C LEU A 122 -5.58 4.19 12.17
N SER A 123 -6.34 4.28 13.25
CA SER A 123 -6.90 3.09 13.94
C SER A 123 -7.85 2.24 13.07
N GLN A 124 -8.41 2.83 12.00
CA GLN A 124 -9.34 2.17 11.07
C GLN A 124 -8.66 1.60 9.82
N LEU A 125 -7.33 1.72 9.71
CA LEU A 125 -6.59 1.32 8.52
C LEU A 125 -6.70 -0.18 8.26
N GLN A 126 -7.15 -0.53 7.06
CA GLN A 126 -7.32 -1.91 6.60
C GLN A 126 -6.34 -2.28 5.48
N PHE A 127 -5.96 -1.30 4.66
CA PHE A 127 -5.02 -1.45 3.57
C PHE A 127 -3.98 -0.34 3.62
N LEU A 128 -2.71 -0.72 3.65
CA LEU A 128 -1.58 0.20 3.59
C LEU A 128 -0.58 -0.29 2.54
N GLN A 129 -0.32 0.55 1.54
CA GLN A 129 0.79 0.38 0.62
C GLN A 129 1.77 1.52 0.80
N VAL A 130 3.02 1.18 1.13
CA VAL A 130 4.17 2.09 1.23
C VAL A 130 5.36 1.42 0.55
N ARG A 131 5.47 1.60 -0.76
CA ARG A 131 6.50 0.92 -1.56
C ARG A 131 7.76 1.76 -1.75
N ASN A 132 8.89 1.07 -1.77
CA ASN A 132 10.24 1.61 -1.99
C ASN A 132 10.59 2.75 -1.03
N CYS A 133 10.10 2.77 0.20
CA CYS A 133 10.33 3.89 1.12
C CYS A 133 11.52 3.63 2.05
N ASP A 134 12.63 4.36 1.88
CA ASP A 134 13.87 4.17 2.66
C ASP A 134 13.74 4.54 4.15
N VAL A 135 12.65 5.20 4.50
CA VAL A 135 12.30 5.60 5.86
C VAL A 135 11.58 4.49 6.62
N VAL A 136 10.95 3.56 5.89
CA VAL A 136 10.27 2.41 6.46
C VAL A 136 11.30 1.35 6.85
N ASP A 137 11.44 1.17 8.16
CA ASP A 137 12.26 0.15 8.81
C ASP A 137 11.44 -0.57 9.89
N ASP A 138 12.10 -1.41 10.69
CA ASP A 138 11.46 -2.19 11.74
C ASP A 138 10.73 -1.34 12.79
N THR A 139 11.21 -0.12 13.08
CA THR A 139 10.56 0.80 14.03
C THR A 139 9.25 1.36 13.49
N VAL A 140 9.16 1.56 12.16
CA VAL A 140 7.91 1.94 11.50
C VAL A 140 6.93 0.77 11.51
N LEU A 141 7.40 -0.47 11.28
CA LEU A 141 6.55 -1.66 11.38
C LEU A 141 6.04 -1.89 12.80
N GLU A 142 6.85 -1.63 13.82
CA GLU A 142 6.40 -1.64 15.20
C GLU A 142 5.28 -0.60 15.43
N CYS A 143 5.45 0.63 14.96
CA CYS A 143 4.40 1.66 15.02
C CYS A 143 3.10 1.21 14.34
N ILE A 144 3.19 0.59 13.15
CA ILE A 144 2.02 0.01 12.45
C ILE A 144 1.38 -1.07 13.32
N SER A 145 2.18 -1.97 13.89
CA SER A 145 1.71 -3.09 14.72
C SER A 145 0.94 -2.65 15.96
N GLU A 146 1.24 -1.46 16.49
CA GLU A 146 0.62 -0.92 17.70
C GLU A 146 -0.68 -0.19 17.41
N ASN A 147 -0.71 0.59 16.33
CA ASN A 147 -1.78 1.55 16.05
C ASN A 147 -2.79 1.06 15.01
N CYS A 148 -2.37 0.26 14.02
CA CYS A 148 -3.19 -0.15 12.88
C CYS A 148 -3.73 -1.59 13.07
N ARG A 149 -4.46 -1.85 14.16
CA ARG A 149 -4.89 -3.23 14.53
C ARG A 149 -5.90 -3.88 13.58
N LYS A 150 -6.56 -3.09 12.73
CA LYS A 150 -7.51 -3.56 11.70
C LYS A 150 -6.85 -3.89 10.36
N LEU A 151 -5.54 -3.76 10.26
CA LEU A 151 -4.82 -3.94 9.01
C LEU A 151 -4.98 -5.38 8.50
N SER A 152 -5.41 -5.49 7.24
CA SER A 152 -5.64 -6.76 6.54
C SER A 152 -4.73 -6.92 5.33
N ALA A 153 -4.24 -5.81 4.78
CA ALA A 153 -3.33 -5.80 3.65
C ALA A 153 -2.20 -4.82 3.91
N LEU A 154 -0.96 -5.31 3.82
CA LEU A 154 0.24 -4.50 3.96
C LEU A 154 1.17 -4.76 2.77
N ASP A 155 1.60 -3.68 2.13
CA ASP A 155 2.51 -3.72 1.01
C ASP A 155 3.68 -2.77 1.23
N ILE A 156 4.82 -3.34 1.58
CA ILE A 156 6.08 -2.63 1.87
C ILE A 156 7.19 -3.03 0.90
N GLY A 157 6.80 -3.42 -0.31
CA GLY A 157 7.75 -3.88 -1.33
C GLY A 157 8.80 -2.81 -1.62
N GLY A 158 10.09 -3.16 -1.56
CA GLY A 158 11.22 -2.24 -1.77
C GLY A 158 11.68 -1.47 -0.54
N CYS A 159 11.08 -1.69 0.65
CA CYS A 159 11.56 -1.12 1.90
C CYS A 159 12.76 -1.92 2.42
N THR A 160 13.95 -1.61 1.90
CA THR A 160 15.18 -2.40 2.10
C THR A 160 15.74 -2.40 3.52
N LYS A 161 15.19 -1.59 4.44
CA LYS A 161 15.59 -1.55 5.86
C LYS A 161 14.70 -2.40 6.77
N VAL A 162 13.72 -3.11 6.20
CA VAL A 162 12.85 -4.04 6.94
C VAL A 162 13.53 -5.40 7.05
N SER A 163 13.61 -5.91 8.28
CA SER A 163 14.21 -7.18 8.66
C SER A 163 13.22 -8.11 9.36
N ASP A 164 13.73 -9.24 9.87
CA ASP A 164 12.97 -10.22 10.65
C ASP A 164 12.33 -9.61 11.90
N ASN A 165 12.97 -8.60 12.51
CA ASN A 165 12.41 -7.92 13.69
C ASN A 165 11.11 -7.19 13.34
N GLY A 166 11.09 -6.44 12.23
CA GLY A 166 9.93 -5.69 11.78
C GLY A 166 8.74 -6.59 11.46
N ILE A 167 8.95 -7.65 10.67
CA ILE A 167 7.87 -8.59 10.34
C ILE A 167 7.36 -9.32 11.60
N ASN A 168 8.25 -9.65 12.55
CA ASN A 168 7.83 -10.28 13.79
C ASN A 168 6.95 -9.38 14.67
N CYS A 169 7.15 -8.05 14.65
CA CYS A 169 6.24 -7.12 15.32
C CYS A 169 4.81 -7.19 14.75
N LEU A 170 4.67 -7.44 13.45
CA LEU A 170 3.36 -7.53 12.79
C LEU A 170 2.50 -8.72 13.27
N LYS A 171 3.05 -9.69 14.01
CA LYS A 171 2.27 -10.74 14.68
C LYS A 171 1.23 -10.18 15.66
N LYS A 172 1.44 -8.97 16.18
CA LYS A 172 0.49 -8.23 17.02
C LYS A 172 -0.82 -7.92 16.28
N ILE A 173 -0.81 -7.90 14.94
CA ILE A 173 -1.99 -7.75 14.07
C ILE A 173 -2.42 -9.15 13.63
N LYS A 174 -3.59 -9.60 14.07
CA LYS A 174 -4.08 -10.98 13.84
C LYS A 174 -5.01 -11.10 12.62
N GLY A 175 -4.87 -10.18 11.66
CA GLY A 175 -5.81 -9.99 10.55
C GLY A 175 -5.17 -9.89 9.17
N ILE A 176 -3.84 -10.08 9.06
CA ILE A 176 -3.11 -9.85 7.80
C ILE A 176 -3.41 -11.00 6.83
N ARG A 177 -4.10 -10.66 5.74
CA ARG A 177 -4.48 -11.57 4.64
C ARG A 177 -3.63 -11.37 3.40
N CYS A 178 -3.20 -10.14 3.12
CA CYS A 178 -2.35 -9.82 1.98
C CYS A 178 -1.05 -9.17 2.47
N LEU A 179 0.09 -9.76 2.14
CA LEU A 179 1.39 -9.26 2.58
C LEU A 179 2.39 -9.23 1.43
N THR A 180 2.90 -8.05 1.09
CA THR A 180 3.98 -7.86 0.12
C THR A 180 5.25 -7.41 0.82
N LEU A 181 6.27 -8.25 0.76
CA LEU A 181 7.59 -8.08 1.36
C LEU A 181 8.71 -8.09 0.30
N SER A 182 8.35 -8.04 -0.98
CA SER A 182 9.31 -8.08 -2.09
C SER A 182 10.45 -7.07 -1.89
N LYS A 183 11.70 -7.44 -2.15
CA LYS A 183 12.90 -6.58 -2.00
C LYS A 183 13.14 -6.05 -0.57
N THR A 184 12.78 -6.82 0.45
CA THR A 184 13.15 -6.57 1.86
C THR A 184 14.29 -7.51 2.30
N GLN A 185 14.82 -7.30 3.51
CA GLN A 185 15.96 -8.07 4.04
C GLN A 185 15.54 -9.25 4.92
N ILE A 186 14.26 -9.63 4.90
CA ILE A 186 13.73 -10.77 5.65
C ILE A 186 14.43 -12.08 5.27
N THR A 187 14.54 -12.99 6.23
CA THR A 187 15.11 -14.32 6.07
C THR A 187 14.05 -15.42 6.22
N ASN A 188 14.46 -16.67 6.02
CA ASN A 188 13.63 -17.82 6.35
C ASN A 188 13.11 -17.76 7.80
N ASP A 189 13.96 -17.40 8.76
CA ASP A 189 13.59 -17.45 10.18
C ASP A 189 12.52 -16.41 10.50
N GLY A 190 12.65 -15.17 10.05
CA GLY A 190 11.61 -14.15 10.23
C GLY A 190 10.29 -14.51 9.57
N LEU A 191 10.35 -15.03 8.33
CA LEU A 191 9.16 -15.48 7.61
C LEU A 191 8.47 -16.64 8.34
N ILE A 192 9.21 -17.69 8.70
CA ILE A 192 8.70 -18.87 9.41
C ILE A 192 8.06 -18.46 10.73
N ASN A 193 8.75 -17.63 11.50
CA ASN A 193 8.27 -17.12 12.77
C ASN A 193 6.95 -16.36 12.61
N PHE A 194 6.79 -15.56 11.55
CA PHE A 194 5.54 -14.83 11.27
C PHE A 194 4.40 -15.78 10.90
N ILE A 195 4.62 -16.71 9.97
CA ILE A 195 3.57 -17.61 9.45
C ILE A 195 3.18 -18.72 10.42
N GLN A 196 4.05 -19.12 11.36
CA GLN A 196 3.69 -20.07 12.42
C GLN A 196 2.64 -19.50 13.40
N GLY A 197 2.47 -18.18 13.45
CA GLY A 197 1.48 -17.52 14.29
C GLY A 197 0.07 -17.51 13.71
N ALA A 198 -0.82 -16.69 14.29
CA ALA A 198 -2.21 -16.57 13.86
C ALA A 198 -2.38 -16.12 12.40
N ASN A 199 -1.39 -15.40 11.84
CA ASN A 199 -1.47 -14.87 10.48
C ASN A 199 -1.30 -15.94 9.40
N GLY A 200 -0.51 -17.01 9.60
CA GLY A 200 -0.30 -18.02 8.56
C GLY A 200 -1.59 -18.72 8.14
N ALA A 201 -2.41 -19.09 9.12
CA ALA A 201 -3.69 -19.77 8.87
C ALA A 201 -4.70 -18.91 8.08
N ILE A 202 -4.58 -17.58 8.09
CA ILE A 202 -5.51 -16.66 7.42
C ILE A 202 -4.93 -15.99 6.17
N LEU A 203 -3.62 -16.12 5.94
CA LEU A 203 -2.93 -15.48 4.83
C LEU A 203 -3.48 -16.00 3.49
N ARG A 204 -3.83 -15.08 2.60
CA ARG A 204 -4.40 -15.34 1.27
C ARG A 204 -3.42 -14.97 0.17
N GLU A 205 -2.63 -13.93 0.37
CA GLU A 205 -1.67 -13.44 -0.62
C GLU A 205 -0.32 -13.14 0.03
N LEU A 206 0.75 -13.72 -0.52
CA LEU A 206 2.12 -13.45 -0.11
C LEU A 206 2.99 -13.18 -1.34
N LYS A 207 3.65 -12.02 -1.33
CA LYS A 207 4.62 -11.63 -2.36
C LYS A 207 5.99 -11.40 -1.72
N ILE A 208 7.00 -12.15 -2.15
CA ILE A 208 8.36 -12.15 -1.59
C ILE A 208 9.42 -12.05 -2.69
N ASP A 209 9.09 -11.39 -3.81
CA ASP A 209 10.00 -11.24 -4.94
C ASP A 209 11.29 -10.52 -4.56
N ASN A 210 12.42 -11.03 -5.02
CA ASN A 210 13.77 -10.52 -4.76
C ASN A 210 14.13 -10.46 -3.27
N CYS A 211 13.52 -11.31 -2.44
CA CYS A 211 13.99 -11.55 -1.07
C CYS A 211 15.14 -12.57 -1.11
N LYS A 212 16.37 -12.07 -1.23
CA LYS A 212 17.57 -12.88 -1.45
C LYS A 212 17.95 -13.81 -0.29
N ASN A 213 17.40 -13.59 0.90
CA ASN A 213 17.68 -14.41 2.09
C ASN A 213 16.56 -15.44 2.38
N ILE A 214 15.60 -15.58 1.48
CA ILE A 214 14.62 -16.67 1.51
C ILE A 214 15.09 -17.76 0.57
N SER A 215 15.20 -18.98 1.10
CA SER A 215 15.55 -20.18 0.34
C SER A 215 14.38 -21.15 0.27
N GLU A 216 14.61 -22.34 -0.29
CA GLU A 216 13.64 -23.43 -0.35
C GLU A 216 13.00 -23.75 1.02
N GLN A 217 13.77 -23.65 2.10
CA GLN A 217 13.27 -23.87 3.46
C GLN A 217 12.11 -22.93 3.82
N GLY A 218 12.21 -21.64 3.48
CA GLY A 218 11.16 -20.67 3.71
C GLY A 218 9.92 -20.96 2.85
N LEU A 219 10.12 -21.38 1.60
CA LEU A 219 9.03 -21.76 0.70
C LEU A 219 8.28 -23.00 1.18
N LEU A 220 8.99 -24.05 1.61
CA LEU A 220 8.38 -25.25 2.20
C LEU A 220 7.59 -24.90 3.45
N ALA A 221 8.09 -23.99 4.29
CA ALA A 221 7.35 -23.54 5.46
C ALA A 221 6.05 -22.79 5.09
N ILE A 222 6.03 -22.00 4.02
CA ILE A 222 4.80 -21.38 3.51
C ILE A 222 3.75 -22.46 3.19
N THR A 223 4.14 -23.52 2.48
CA THR A 223 3.21 -24.61 2.14
C THR A 223 2.64 -25.32 3.39
N LYS A 224 3.43 -25.39 4.46
CA LYS A 224 3.04 -26.04 5.72
C LYS A 224 2.13 -25.18 6.59
N TYR A 225 2.42 -23.88 6.71
CA TYR A 225 1.76 -23.00 7.69
C TYR A 225 0.68 -22.08 7.08
N CYS A 226 0.59 -22.01 5.74
CA CYS A 226 -0.37 -21.15 5.04
C CYS A 226 -1.36 -21.95 4.17
N PRO A 227 -2.23 -22.80 4.74
CA PRO A 227 -3.13 -23.69 3.98
C PRO A 227 -4.21 -22.95 3.16
N ASN A 228 -4.47 -21.69 3.49
CA ASN A 228 -5.47 -20.85 2.83
C ASN A 228 -4.87 -19.91 1.77
N LEU A 229 -3.60 -20.06 1.44
CA LEU A 229 -2.92 -19.20 0.47
C LEU A 229 -3.52 -19.39 -0.93
N GLU A 230 -3.88 -18.28 -1.56
CA GLU A 230 -4.48 -18.19 -2.89
C GLU A 230 -3.49 -17.65 -3.92
N ILE A 231 -2.61 -16.73 -3.49
CA ILE A 231 -1.64 -16.08 -4.35
C ILE A 231 -0.26 -16.17 -3.68
N LEU A 232 0.68 -16.81 -4.36
CA LEU A 232 2.09 -16.83 -3.98
C LEU A 232 2.93 -16.34 -5.16
N ILE A 233 3.65 -15.24 -4.95
CA ILE A 233 4.59 -14.69 -5.93
C ILE A 233 5.98 -14.63 -5.31
N PHE A 234 6.93 -15.30 -5.96
CA PHE A 234 8.33 -15.25 -5.59
C PHE A 234 9.19 -15.33 -6.84
N PHE A 235 10.21 -14.49 -6.92
CA PHE A 235 11.21 -14.46 -7.98
C PHE A 235 12.56 -14.14 -7.35
N ASN A 236 13.66 -14.71 -7.83
CA ASN A 236 15.00 -14.37 -7.35
C ASN A 236 15.15 -14.46 -5.82
N CYS A 237 14.46 -15.43 -5.23
CA CYS A 237 14.80 -15.97 -3.91
C CYS A 237 16.01 -16.90 -4.10
N SER A 238 16.82 -17.10 -3.06
CA SER A 238 17.99 -18.00 -3.12
C SER A 238 17.56 -19.46 -3.04
N THR A 239 16.68 -19.87 -3.96
CA THR A 239 16.42 -21.26 -4.31
C THR A 239 17.68 -21.74 -5.02
N GLY A 240 18.40 -22.67 -4.39
CA GLY A 240 19.81 -22.99 -4.61
C GLY A 240 20.33 -22.97 -6.06
N ARG A 241 21.62 -22.65 -6.20
CA ARG A 241 22.45 -22.99 -7.39
C ARG A 241 22.53 -24.50 -7.65
N ASP A 242 21.93 -25.32 -6.79
CA ASP A 242 22.12 -26.76 -6.71
C ASP A 242 20.84 -27.53 -7.11
N GLY A 243 20.16 -27.14 -8.20
CA GLY A 243 19.22 -28.03 -8.92
C GLY A 243 18.06 -28.68 -8.14
N THR A 244 17.82 -28.35 -6.86
CA THR A 244 16.65 -28.81 -6.12
C THR A 244 15.45 -28.02 -6.63
N THR A 245 14.72 -28.67 -7.52
CA THR A 245 13.44 -28.15 -7.99
C THR A 245 12.56 -28.03 -6.75
N PHE A 246 12.10 -26.83 -6.43
CA PHE A 246 11.05 -26.65 -5.44
C PHE A 246 9.82 -27.44 -5.90
N ILE A 247 9.58 -28.59 -5.29
CA ILE A 247 8.42 -29.43 -5.60
C ILE A 247 7.30 -29.02 -4.65
N LEU A 248 6.29 -28.33 -5.20
CA LEU A 248 5.01 -28.19 -4.52
C LEU A 248 4.29 -29.52 -4.58
N GLU A 249 4.16 -30.20 -3.44
CA GLU A 249 3.17 -31.27 -3.33
C GLU A 249 1.78 -30.65 -3.50
N GLU A 250 1.01 -31.13 -4.49
CA GLU A 250 -0.33 -30.64 -4.83
C GLU A 250 -1.31 -30.66 -3.63
N SER A 251 -1.01 -31.46 -2.61
CA SER A 251 -1.79 -31.61 -1.39
C SER A 251 -1.73 -30.41 -0.43
N ASN A 252 -0.66 -29.61 -0.45
CA ASN A 252 -0.36 -28.66 0.64
C ASN A 252 -1.00 -27.28 0.45
N LEU A 253 -1.27 -26.85 -0.79
CA LEU A 253 -1.86 -25.52 -1.11
C LEU A 253 -3.14 -25.65 -1.94
N LYS A 254 -4.18 -26.27 -1.38
CA LYS A 254 -5.44 -26.59 -2.08
C LYS A 254 -6.22 -25.38 -2.63
N ASN A 255 -5.98 -24.19 -2.07
CA ASN A 255 -6.67 -22.95 -2.46
C ASN A 255 -5.86 -22.09 -3.45
N LEU A 256 -4.68 -22.55 -3.87
CA LEU A 256 -3.79 -21.75 -4.71
C LEU A 256 -4.41 -21.52 -6.09
N ARG A 257 -4.61 -20.24 -6.42
CA ARG A 257 -5.16 -19.77 -7.70
C ARG A 257 -4.08 -19.19 -8.59
N GLN A 258 -3.06 -18.60 -7.99
CA GLN A 258 -1.95 -17.99 -8.69
C GLN A 258 -0.63 -18.36 -8.02
N LEU A 259 0.23 -19.00 -8.80
CA LEU A 259 1.62 -19.23 -8.49
C LEU A 259 2.45 -18.58 -9.58
N THR A 260 3.33 -17.65 -9.21
CA THR A 260 4.25 -17.02 -10.16
C THR A 260 5.66 -17.15 -9.64
N TRP A 261 6.50 -17.80 -10.45
CA TRP A 261 7.92 -18.05 -10.19
C TRP A 261 8.70 -18.00 -11.50
N THR A 262 9.92 -17.46 -11.47
CA THR A 262 10.83 -17.46 -12.60
C THR A 262 12.24 -17.78 -12.12
N PHE A 263 12.90 -18.72 -12.80
CA PHE A 263 14.32 -19.01 -12.62
C PHE A 263 15.14 -17.92 -13.30
N SER A 264 16.12 -17.36 -12.59
CA SER A 264 17.19 -16.59 -13.21
C SER A 264 18.27 -17.57 -13.68
N TRP A 265 18.35 -17.76 -15.00
CA TRP A 265 19.42 -18.49 -15.68
C TRP A 265 20.78 -17.84 -15.47
#